data_AF-A0A066Z624-F1
#
_entry.id   AF-A0A066Z624-F1
#
_cell.length_a   1.000
_cell.length_b   1.000
_cell.length_c   1.000
_cell.angle_alpha   90.00
_cell.angle_beta   90.00
_cell.angle_gamma   90.00
#
_symmetry.space_group_name_H-M   'P 1'
#
loop_
_entity.id
_entity.type
_entity.pdbx_description
1 polymer ?
#
loop_
_entity_poly.entity_id
_entity_poly.type
_entity_poly.pdbx_seq_one_letter_code
_entity_poly.pdbx_strand_id
1 'polypeptide(L)'
;MAPRLFGFRDAAKSALLDDEANALREAALLRINGGAFSVSAAYLHDKGLVGTLGSEFTGQTVARLFRNPAIAGLKRKPDGRLVAAGHPGILTPEQFAQLEHRDAEEAQSDSGSRTADYEYVYGSSDLVVCGLCGASFHGLRTNAGHPGYCCPDGPRADRPGTCGRVRISAQLLEDHLGEQIVARLALPATQRDLEAAREEARALAADLREELDTLNAGVNSLAGMVLRHEITASSAKAAKAEAKQRKKEISRRIRVLERAAATPVVGSVPELVAWWNAAPAEAKAGLAQLMLHRVDVFPGGQGVRTIKPGRVKLWWRNQPPPPPVGDVRDRVSSGGDGGTARSTP
;
A
#
# COMPACT_ATOMS: atom_id res chain seq x y z
N MET A 1 -17.53 16.28 -31.58
CA MET A 1 -16.21 16.63 -32.15
C MET A 1 -15.14 16.18 -31.18
N ALA A 2 -14.07 15.53 -31.64
CA ALA A 2 -12.94 15.20 -30.78
C ALA A 2 -12.27 16.50 -30.28
N PRO A 3 -11.89 16.62 -29.00
CA PRO A 3 -11.24 17.81 -28.48
C PRO A 3 -9.88 18.01 -29.15
N ARG A 4 -9.53 19.26 -29.49
CA ARG A 4 -8.21 19.62 -30.01
C ARG A 4 -7.15 19.40 -28.94
N LEU A 5 -5.92 19.09 -29.37
CA LEU A 5 -4.76 19.09 -28.50
C LEU A 5 -4.31 20.53 -28.24
N PHE A 6 -3.88 20.83 -27.01
CA PHE A 6 -3.37 22.17 -26.66
C PHE A 6 -2.15 22.53 -27.53
N GLY A 7 -2.10 23.76 -28.02
CA GLY A 7 -1.11 24.24 -28.98
C GLY A 7 -1.46 24.00 -30.46
N PHE A 8 -2.57 23.30 -30.75
CA PHE A 8 -3.04 23.03 -32.10
C PHE A 8 -4.41 23.67 -32.36
N ARG A 9 -4.63 24.10 -33.61
CA ARG A 9 -5.87 24.76 -34.05
C ARG A 9 -7.06 23.80 -34.08
N ASP A 10 -6.86 22.55 -34.49
CA ASP A 10 -7.90 21.54 -34.63
C ASP A 10 -7.42 20.14 -34.22
N ALA A 11 -8.35 19.17 -34.19
CA ALA A 11 -8.04 17.78 -33.86
C ALA A 11 -7.17 17.08 -34.91
N ALA A 12 -7.15 17.58 -36.15
CA ALA A 12 -6.30 17.09 -37.24
C ALA A 12 -4.87 17.61 -37.15
N LYS A 13 -4.60 18.58 -36.26
CA LYS A 13 -3.30 19.23 -36.04
C LYS A 13 -2.80 19.93 -37.31
N SER A 14 -3.73 20.53 -38.06
CA SER A 14 -3.43 21.17 -39.36
C SER A 14 -2.46 22.36 -39.24
N ALA A 15 -2.54 23.10 -38.13
CA ALA A 15 -1.72 24.26 -37.84
C ALA A 15 -1.51 24.43 -36.32
N LEU A 16 -0.43 25.15 -35.96
CA LEU A 16 -0.15 25.55 -34.59
C LEU A 16 -0.92 26.82 -34.22
N LEU A 17 -1.16 27.00 -32.92
CA LEU A 17 -1.59 28.27 -32.34
C LEU A 17 -0.39 28.90 -31.66
N ASP A 18 0.10 30.01 -32.19
CA ASP A 18 1.42 30.56 -31.82
C ASP A 18 1.55 30.85 -30.33
N ASP A 19 0.55 31.46 -29.70
CA ASP A 19 0.57 31.77 -28.26
C ASP A 19 0.66 30.51 -27.38
N GLU A 20 -0.20 29.53 -27.64
CA GLU A 20 -0.22 28.25 -26.91
C GLU A 20 1.03 27.42 -27.18
N ALA A 21 1.50 27.40 -28.44
CA ALA A 21 2.68 26.65 -28.85
C ALA A 21 3.97 27.25 -28.26
N ASN A 22 4.10 28.58 -28.23
CA ASN A 22 5.25 29.26 -27.63
C ASN A 22 5.30 29.02 -26.11
N ALA A 23 4.17 29.19 -25.42
CA ALA A 23 4.10 28.90 -23.99
C ALA A 23 4.42 27.41 -23.69
N LEU A 24 3.97 26.49 -24.54
CA LEU A 24 4.27 25.07 -24.37
C LEU A 24 5.75 24.74 -24.61
N ARG A 25 6.43 25.43 -25.54
CA ARG A 25 7.88 25.32 -25.75
C ARG A 25 8.65 25.77 -24.52
N GLU A 26 8.31 26.93 -23.96
CA GLU A 26 8.95 27.45 -22.74
C GLU A 26 8.71 26.52 -21.55
N ALA A 27 7.47 26.05 -21.37
CA ALA A 27 7.13 25.08 -20.33
C ALA A 27 7.89 23.75 -20.48
N ALA A 28 8.13 23.30 -21.72
CA ALA A 28 8.90 22.09 -22.00
C ALA A 28 10.39 22.28 -21.70
N LEU A 29 10.96 23.45 -22.00
CA LEU A 29 12.34 23.78 -21.64
C LEU A 29 12.56 23.76 -20.13
N LEU A 30 11.62 24.28 -19.33
CA LEU A 30 11.68 24.18 -17.86
C LEU A 30 11.77 22.71 -17.40
N ARG A 31 11.04 21.81 -18.04
CA ARG A 31 11.08 20.37 -17.74
C ARG A 31 12.38 19.71 -18.19
N ILE A 32 12.85 20.02 -19.40
CA ILE A 32 14.12 19.53 -19.96
C ILE A 32 15.30 19.93 -19.05
N ASN A 33 15.26 21.16 -18.52
CA ASN A 33 16.27 21.69 -17.60
C ASN A 33 16.17 21.18 -16.15
N GLY A 34 15.34 20.16 -15.89
CA GLY A 34 15.25 19.49 -14.59
C GLY A 34 14.09 19.92 -13.69
N GLY A 35 13.23 20.83 -14.14
CA GLY A 35 12.04 21.24 -13.39
C GLY A 35 11.02 20.11 -13.21
N ALA A 36 10.23 20.19 -12.13
CA ALA A 36 9.08 19.32 -11.91
C ALA A 36 7.90 19.72 -12.82
N PHE A 37 6.99 18.79 -13.12
CA PHE A 37 5.79 19.08 -13.92
C PHE A 37 4.90 20.18 -13.30
N SER A 38 4.91 20.33 -11.97
CA SER A 38 4.21 21.41 -11.26
C SER A 38 4.78 22.79 -11.60
N VAL A 39 6.07 22.90 -11.88
CA VAL A 39 6.73 24.16 -12.27
C VAL A 39 6.27 24.58 -13.67
N SER A 40 6.26 23.65 -14.63
CA SER A 40 5.69 23.90 -15.96
C SER A 40 4.20 24.26 -15.92
N ALA A 41 3.43 23.63 -15.02
CA ALA A 41 2.02 23.95 -14.83
C ALA A 41 1.81 25.36 -14.23
N ALA A 42 2.60 25.73 -13.22
CA ALA A 42 2.57 27.06 -12.63
C ALA A 42 2.95 28.14 -13.66
N TYR A 43 3.93 27.87 -14.52
CA TYR A 43 4.30 28.77 -15.62
C TYR A 43 3.13 28.99 -16.60
N LEU A 44 2.44 27.92 -17.02
CA LEU A 44 1.28 28.05 -17.92
C LEU A 44 0.12 28.82 -17.27
N HIS A 45 -0.07 28.62 -15.96
CA HIS A 45 -1.06 29.36 -15.18
C HIS A 45 -0.70 30.85 -15.06
N ASP A 46 0.56 31.21 -14.81
CA ASP A 46 1.05 32.59 -14.75
C ASP A 46 0.87 33.34 -16.08
N LYS A 47 0.95 32.62 -17.21
CA LYS A 47 0.60 33.14 -18.54
C LYS A 47 -0.90 33.31 -18.79
N GLY A 48 -1.76 32.99 -17.81
CA GLY A 48 -3.21 33.07 -17.93
C GLY A 48 -3.82 32.03 -18.87
N LEU A 49 -3.09 30.96 -19.18
CA LEU A 49 -3.53 29.92 -20.12
C LEU A 49 -4.31 28.82 -19.39
N VAL A 50 -5.40 28.39 -20.01
CA VAL A 50 -6.22 27.25 -19.55
C VAL A 50 -6.21 26.14 -20.59
N GLY A 51 -6.49 24.92 -20.16
CA GLY A 51 -6.61 23.77 -21.06
C GLY A 51 -7.74 23.94 -22.07
N THR A 52 -7.77 23.08 -23.09
CA THR A 52 -8.72 23.18 -24.22
C THR A 52 -10.20 23.03 -23.83
N LEU A 53 -10.48 22.53 -22.63
CA LEU A 53 -11.81 22.43 -22.02
C LEU A 53 -12.05 23.44 -20.87
N GLY A 54 -11.16 24.43 -20.71
CA GLY A 54 -11.28 25.49 -19.70
C GLY A 54 -10.75 25.16 -18.31
N SER A 55 -10.13 23.99 -18.11
CA SER A 55 -9.55 23.61 -16.81
C SER A 55 -8.11 24.12 -16.65
N GLU A 56 -7.71 24.42 -15.41
CA GLU A 56 -6.33 24.80 -15.10
C GLU A 56 -5.34 23.66 -15.39
N PHE A 57 -4.09 24.05 -15.67
CA PHE A 57 -2.99 23.11 -15.77
C PHE A 57 -2.57 22.61 -14.39
N THR A 58 -2.53 21.29 -14.23
CA THR A 58 -1.93 20.62 -13.09
C THR A 58 -0.66 19.91 -13.56
N GLY A 59 0.22 19.52 -12.64
CA GLY A 59 1.39 18.71 -13.00
C GLY A 59 0.99 17.43 -13.76
N GLN A 60 -0.15 16.82 -13.43
CA GLN A 60 -0.64 15.63 -14.12
C GLN A 60 -1.11 15.92 -15.56
N THR A 61 -1.76 17.05 -15.81
CA THR A 61 -2.20 17.40 -17.17
C THR A 61 -1.02 17.79 -18.06
N VAL A 62 -0.03 18.48 -17.51
CA VAL A 62 1.23 18.78 -18.22
C VAL A 62 2.02 17.51 -18.51
N ALA A 63 2.13 16.57 -17.57
CA ALA A 63 2.78 15.29 -17.80
C ALA A 63 2.13 14.48 -18.95
N ARG A 64 0.79 14.46 -19.01
CA ARG A 64 0.07 13.82 -20.13
C ARG A 64 0.35 14.50 -21.46
N LEU A 65 0.48 15.83 -21.45
CA LEU A 65 0.78 16.61 -22.65
C LEU A 65 2.21 16.31 -23.15
N PHE A 66 3.21 16.38 -22.28
CA PHE A 66 4.62 16.14 -22.62
C PHE A 66 4.94 14.70 -23.03
N ARG A 67 4.15 13.72 -22.59
CA ARG A 67 4.29 12.31 -23.02
C ARG A 67 3.62 12.01 -24.36
N ASN A 68 2.88 12.96 -24.95
CA ASN A 68 2.17 12.74 -26.20
C ASN A 68 3.09 13.02 -27.40
N PRO A 69 3.46 12.01 -28.21
CA PRO A 69 4.40 12.19 -29.34
C PRO A 69 3.89 13.17 -30.40
N ALA A 70 2.57 13.43 -30.45
CA ALA A 70 2.00 14.41 -31.34
C ALA A 70 2.57 15.82 -31.11
N ILE A 71 2.94 16.21 -29.88
CA ILE A 71 3.50 17.56 -29.67
C ILE A 71 4.83 17.75 -30.43
N ALA A 72 5.49 16.67 -30.85
CA ALA A 72 6.74 16.67 -31.61
C ALA A 72 6.55 16.33 -33.10
N GLY A 73 5.31 16.28 -33.60
CA GLY A 73 5.03 15.84 -34.97
C GLY A 73 5.26 14.34 -35.18
N LEU A 74 5.27 13.55 -34.10
CA LEU A 74 5.55 12.11 -34.12
C LEU A 74 4.30 11.29 -33.80
N LYS A 75 4.32 10.02 -34.19
CA LYS A 75 3.34 9.00 -33.79
C LYS A 75 4.04 7.72 -33.39
N ARG A 76 3.49 7.04 -32.38
CA ARG A 76 3.99 5.74 -31.93
C ARG A 76 3.33 4.63 -32.75
N LYS A 77 4.13 3.78 -33.39
CA LYS A 77 3.67 2.56 -34.08
C LYS A 77 3.38 1.43 -33.07
N PRO A 78 2.66 0.37 -33.46
CA PRO A 78 2.42 -0.80 -32.60
C PRO A 78 3.69 -1.49 -32.10
N ASP A 79 4.80 -1.37 -32.85
CA ASP A 79 6.13 -1.87 -32.48
C ASP A 79 6.86 -0.98 -31.46
N GLY A 80 6.21 0.10 -30.99
CA GLY A 80 6.76 1.05 -30.03
C GLY A 80 7.63 2.15 -30.64
N ARG A 81 7.99 2.08 -31.93
CA ARG A 81 8.87 3.05 -32.59
C ARG A 81 8.14 4.37 -32.86
N LEU A 82 8.85 5.48 -32.64
CA LEU A 82 8.39 6.80 -33.03
C LEU A 82 8.71 7.04 -34.52
N VAL A 83 7.71 7.47 -35.27
CA VAL A 83 7.85 7.86 -36.68
C VAL A 83 7.17 9.21 -36.93
N ALA A 84 7.56 9.91 -37.99
CA ALA A 84 6.90 11.14 -38.40
C ALA A 84 5.39 10.93 -38.62
N ALA A 85 4.57 11.82 -38.05
CA ALA A 85 3.12 11.78 -38.16
C ALA A 85 2.58 12.61 -39.33
N GLY A 86 3.41 13.44 -39.96
CA GLY A 86 3.04 14.25 -41.13
C GLY A 86 2.33 15.57 -40.80
N HIS A 87 2.39 16.01 -39.54
CA HIS A 87 1.84 17.30 -39.08
C HIS A 87 2.93 18.10 -38.35
N PRO A 88 2.80 19.43 -38.22
CA PRO A 88 3.77 20.24 -37.50
C PRO A 88 3.92 19.78 -36.04
N GLY A 89 5.15 19.87 -35.51
CA GLY A 89 5.46 19.71 -34.10
C GLY A 89 5.59 21.06 -33.40
N ILE A 90 5.08 21.16 -32.17
CA ILE A 90 5.35 22.28 -31.27
C ILE A 90 6.80 22.20 -30.78
N LEU A 91 7.24 20.98 -30.41
CA LEU A 91 8.61 20.64 -30.05
C LEU A 91 9.32 19.99 -31.24
N THR A 92 10.65 20.07 -31.24
CA THR A 92 11.48 19.25 -32.13
C THR A 92 11.50 17.78 -31.66
N PRO A 93 11.74 16.82 -32.56
CA PRO A 93 11.94 15.42 -32.18
C PRO A 93 13.03 15.24 -31.11
N GLU A 94 14.09 16.05 -31.18
CA GLU A 94 15.21 16.05 -30.25
C GLU A 94 14.78 16.51 -28.84
N GLN A 95 14.00 17.60 -28.75
CA GLN A 95 13.42 18.05 -27.47
C GLN A 95 12.47 17.01 -26.88
N PHE A 96 11.70 16.31 -27.72
CA PHE A 96 10.84 15.23 -27.24
C PHE A 96 11.63 14.03 -26.73
N ALA A 97 12.72 13.66 -27.40
CA ALA A 97 13.63 12.65 -26.92
C ALA A 97 14.28 13.03 -25.58
N GLN A 98 14.60 14.33 -25.37
CA GLN A 98 15.07 14.82 -24.07
C GLN A 98 14.00 14.68 -22.98
N LEU A 99 12.73 14.96 -23.29
CA LEU A 99 11.62 14.73 -22.34
C LEU A 99 11.46 13.23 -22.02
N GLU A 100 11.52 12.35 -23.01
CA GLU A 100 11.49 10.88 -22.78
C GLU A 100 12.70 10.41 -21.97
N HIS A 101 13.89 10.97 -22.21
CA HIS A 101 15.09 10.68 -21.45
C HIS A 101 14.94 11.12 -20.00
N ARG A 102 14.40 12.32 -19.74
CA ARG A 102 14.12 12.80 -18.37
C ARG A 102 13.09 11.93 -17.66
N ASP A 103 12.03 11.51 -18.33
CA ASP A 103 11.05 10.60 -17.76
C ASP A 103 11.64 9.20 -17.51
N ALA A 104 12.56 8.74 -18.36
CA ALA A 104 13.29 7.50 -18.14
C ALA A 104 14.32 7.61 -17.02
N GLU A 105 15.05 8.72 -16.91
CA GLU A 105 15.95 9.05 -15.80
C GLU A 105 15.19 9.19 -14.50
N GLU A 106 14.00 9.80 -14.49
CA GLU A 106 13.15 9.91 -13.31
C GLU A 106 12.52 8.56 -12.98
N ALA A 107 12.12 7.74 -13.95
CA ALA A 107 11.68 6.37 -13.70
C ALA A 107 12.82 5.48 -13.20
N GLN A 108 14.05 5.69 -13.68
CA GLN A 108 15.26 5.01 -13.22
C GLN A 108 15.69 5.54 -11.85
N SER A 109 15.60 6.83 -11.60
CA SER A 109 15.85 7.47 -10.32
C SER A 109 14.75 7.17 -9.33
N ASP A 110 13.52 6.89 -9.74
CA ASP A 110 12.44 6.37 -8.89
C ASP A 110 12.63 4.87 -8.67
N SER A 111 13.16 4.15 -9.65
CA SER A 111 13.61 2.76 -9.45
C SER A 111 14.86 2.67 -8.56
N GLY A 112 15.67 3.74 -8.49
CA GLY A 112 16.84 3.91 -7.61
C GLY A 112 16.55 4.65 -6.30
N SER A 113 15.46 5.44 -6.22
CA SER A 113 14.93 6.15 -5.05
C SER A 113 13.80 5.38 -4.37
N ARG A 114 13.48 4.19 -4.88
CA ARG A 114 13.32 2.98 -4.05
C ARG A 114 14.64 2.65 -3.33
N THR A 115 15.16 3.65 -2.62
CA THR A 115 16.26 3.62 -1.66
C THR A 115 15.90 2.56 -0.62
N ALA A 116 16.26 1.31 -0.92
CA ALA A 116 15.67 0.08 -0.42
C ALA A 116 14.11 0.09 -0.43
N ASP A 117 13.49 -0.92 -1.03
CA ASP A 117 12.15 -1.30 -0.57
C ASP A 117 12.27 -1.56 0.94
N TYR A 118 11.81 -0.61 1.76
CA TYR A 118 11.77 -0.81 3.19
C TYR A 118 10.91 -2.04 3.42
N GLU A 119 11.53 -3.11 3.91
CA GLU A 119 10.87 -4.38 4.11
C GLU A 119 10.00 -4.28 5.36
N TYR A 120 8.73 -3.89 5.17
CA TYR A 120 7.78 -3.76 6.28
C TYR A 120 7.48 -5.13 6.90
N VAL A 121 8.04 -5.40 8.08
CA VAL A 121 7.84 -6.65 8.83
C VAL A 121 6.37 -6.99 9.01
N TYR A 122 5.56 -5.99 9.34
CA TYR A 122 4.15 -6.18 9.65
C TYR A 122 3.21 -5.68 8.56
N GLY A 123 3.73 -5.29 7.38
CA GLY A 123 2.96 -4.62 6.32
C GLY A 123 1.87 -5.49 5.68
N SER A 124 2.02 -6.81 5.71
CA SER A 124 1.05 -7.78 5.21
C SER A 124 0.34 -8.56 6.33
N SER A 125 0.60 -8.22 7.60
CA SER A 125 0.02 -8.90 8.75
C SER A 125 -1.20 -8.14 9.28
N ASP A 126 -2.19 -8.87 9.76
CA ASP A 126 -3.31 -8.35 10.54
C ASP A 126 -2.95 -8.14 12.03
N LEU A 127 -1.70 -8.44 12.41
CA LEU A 127 -1.21 -8.39 13.77
C LEU A 127 -1.24 -6.98 14.37
N VAL A 128 -0.85 -5.96 13.60
CA VAL A 128 -0.78 -4.57 14.04
C VAL A 128 -2.08 -3.85 13.68
N VAL A 129 -2.78 -3.33 14.67
CA VAL A 129 -4.07 -2.65 14.50
C VAL A 129 -4.13 -1.28 15.16
N CYS A 130 -5.10 -0.49 14.72
CA CYS A 130 -5.46 0.77 15.33
C CYS A 130 -6.11 0.55 16.70
N GLY A 131 -5.52 1.06 17.78
CA GLY A 131 -6.11 1.04 19.12
C GLY A 131 -7.36 1.93 19.28
N LEU A 132 -7.72 2.73 18.26
CA LEU A 132 -8.95 3.54 18.27
C LEU A 132 -10.12 2.93 17.48
N CYS A 133 -9.86 2.14 16.44
CA CYS A 133 -10.91 1.68 15.52
C CYS A 133 -10.76 0.21 15.08
N GLY A 134 -9.71 -0.48 15.53
CA GLY A 134 -9.48 -1.90 15.25
C GLY A 134 -8.98 -2.23 13.84
N ALA A 135 -8.91 -1.27 12.92
CA ALA A 135 -8.44 -1.50 11.56
C ALA A 135 -6.95 -1.91 11.53
N SER A 136 -6.62 -2.91 10.71
CA SER A 136 -5.22 -3.31 10.48
C SER A 136 -4.42 -2.18 9.83
N PHE A 137 -3.18 -2.03 10.29
CA PHE A 137 -2.25 -1.07 9.74
C PHE A 137 -1.71 -1.54 8.39
N HIS A 138 -1.29 -0.58 7.56
CA HIS A 138 -0.54 -0.86 6.35
C HIS A 138 0.72 -0.02 6.32
N GLY A 139 1.72 -0.49 5.57
CA GLY A 139 2.94 0.28 5.32
C GLY A 139 2.63 1.49 4.44
N LEU A 140 3.09 2.66 4.89
CA LEU A 140 2.97 3.93 4.18
C LEU A 140 4.21 4.78 4.46
N ARG A 141 4.77 5.41 3.43
CA ARG A 141 5.82 6.42 3.63
C ARG A 141 5.21 7.79 3.94
N THR A 142 5.86 8.56 4.80
CA THR A 142 5.51 9.97 5.02
C THR A 142 5.81 10.79 3.76
N ASN A 143 5.29 12.02 3.69
CA ASN A 143 5.63 12.95 2.61
C ASN A 143 7.14 13.23 2.51
N ALA A 144 7.88 13.08 3.62
CA ALA A 144 9.34 13.19 3.68
C ALA A 144 10.06 11.86 3.31
N GLY A 145 9.32 10.84 2.84
CA GLY A 145 9.87 9.56 2.40
C GLY A 145 10.17 8.57 3.52
N HIS A 146 9.95 8.91 4.79
CA HIS A 146 10.24 8.00 5.91
C HIS A 146 9.21 6.86 6.00
N PRO A 147 9.63 5.60 6.18
CA PRO A 147 8.73 4.46 6.30
C PRO A 147 7.93 4.52 7.61
N GLY A 148 6.64 4.20 7.51
CA GLY A 148 5.70 4.25 8.61
C GLY A 148 4.59 3.23 8.47
N TYR A 149 3.90 2.99 9.57
CA TYR A 149 2.61 2.30 9.56
C TYR A 149 1.50 3.30 9.85
N CYS A 150 0.40 3.17 9.13
CA CYS A 150 -0.78 3.97 9.39
C CYS A 150 -2.07 3.16 9.41
N CYS A 151 -2.99 3.62 10.26
CA CYS A 151 -4.39 3.30 10.09
C CYS A 151 -4.83 3.86 8.73
N PRO A 152 -5.49 3.05 7.88
CA PRO A 152 -6.11 3.55 6.66
C PRO A 152 -7.03 4.74 6.95
N ASP A 153 -6.98 5.76 6.09
CA ASP A 153 -7.91 6.89 6.13
C ASP A 153 -9.33 6.39 5.81
N GLY A 154 -10.35 6.90 6.51
CA GLY A 154 -11.76 6.51 6.32
C GLY A 154 -12.69 7.71 6.12
N PRO A 155 -14.02 7.54 6.06
CA PRO A 155 -14.77 6.40 5.53
C PRO A 155 -15.07 6.66 4.04
N ARG A 156 -14.70 5.75 3.14
CA ARG A 156 -15.42 5.68 1.87
C ARG A 156 -16.72 4.92 2.12
N ALA A 157 -17.77 5.18 1.35
CA ALA A 157 -19.08 4.53 1.50
C ALA A 157 -19.01 2.98 1.50
N ASP A 158 -17.89 2.40 1.03
CA ASP A 158 -17.58 0.98 0.98
C ASP A 158 -16.85 0.41 2.22
N ARG A 159 -16.34 1.24 3.16
CA ARG A 159 -15.56 0.78 4.34
C ARG A 159 -15.81 1.60 5.62
N PRO A 160 -16.95 1.42 6.31
CA PRO A 160 -17.13 1.95 7.66
C PRO A 160 -16.10 1.35 8.64
N GLY A 161 -15.51 2.16 9.53
CA GLY A 161 -14.66 1.67 10.64
C GLY A 161 -13.15 1.98 10.56
N THR A 162 -12.67 2.72 9.56
CA THR A 162 -11.26 3.19 9.50
C THR A 162 -11.17 4.68 9.85
N CYS A 163 -10.11 5.10 10.56
CA CYS A 163 -10.05 6.46 11.13
C CYS A 163 -8.94 7.36 10.60
N GLY A 164 -7.89 6.85 9.95
CA GLY A 164 -6.79 7.67 9.41
C GLY A 164 -5.95 8.45 10.42
N ARG A 165 -6.24 8.34 11.72
CA ARG A 165 -5.69 9.23 12.76
C ARG A 165 -4.42 8.71 13.41
N VAL A 166 -4.16 7.40 13.33
CA VAL A 166 -3.02 6.79 14.00
C VAL A 166 -1.92 6.47 13.00
N ARG A 167 -0.72 6.98 13.28
CA ARG A 167 0.50 6.75 12.51
C ARG A 167 1.68 6.50 13.47
N ILE A 168 2.60 5.65 13.06
CA ILE A 168 3.85 5.39 13.79
C ILE A 168 4.98 5.12 12.78
N SER A 169 6.21 5.51 13.13
CA SER A 169 7.39 5.17 12.31
C SER A 169 7.57 3.64 12.27
N ALA A 170 7.93 3.10 11.11
CA ALA A 170 8.11 1.66 10.94
C ALA A 170 9.26 1.16 11.81
N GLN A 171 10.42 1.81 11.73
CA GLN A 171 11.58 1.52 12.56
C GLN A 171 11.23 1.57 14.05
N LEU A 172 10.58 2.64 14.51
CA LEU A 172 10.24 2.79 15.93
C LEU A 172 9.32 1.66 16.44
N LEU A 173 8.34 1.25 15.64
CA LEU A 173 7.45 0.14 15.99
C LEU A 173 8.20 -1.20 15.95
N GLU A 174 8.92 -1.47 14.88
CA GLU A 174 9.59 -2.75 14.64
C GLU A 174 10.72 -3.01 15.65
N ASP A 175 11.52 -2.00 15.97
CA ASP A 175 12.57 -2.11 17.00
C ASP A 175 11.95 -2.42 18.37
N HIS A 176 10.88 -1.70 18.75
CA HIS A 176 10.19 -1.94 20.00
C HIS A 176 9.56 -3.34 20.09
N LEU A 177 8.91 -3.79 19.01
CA LEU A 177 8.36 -5.16 18.98
C LEU A 177 9.48 -6.20 19.05
N GLY A 178 10.58 -6.00 18.32
CA GLY A 178 11.72 -6.89 18.33
C GLY A 178 12.35 -7.03 19.70
N GLU A 179 12.60 -5.91 20.39
CA GLU A 179 13.12 -5.91 21.76
C GLU A 179 12.19 -6.68 22.71
N GLN A 180 10.88 -6.42 22.68
CA GLN A 180 9.91 -7.09 23.56
C GLN A 180 9.80 -8.59 23.26
N ILE A 181 9.80 -8.96 21.97
CA ILE A 181 9.74 -10.36 21.53
C ILE A 181 10.99 -11.11 21.97
N VAL A 182 12.18 -10.58 21.69
CA VAL A 182 13.46 -11.21 22.07
C VAL A 182 13.60 -11.31 23.58
N ALA A 183 13.26 -10.25 24.33
CA ALA A 183 13.28 -10.27 25.79
C ALA A 183 12.33 -11.33 26.37
N ARG A 184 11.16 -11.54 25.75
CA ARG A 184 10.22 -12.59 26.16
C ARG A 184 10.73 -13.98 25.80
N LEU A 185 11.35 -14.17 24.64
CA LEU A 185 11.93 -15.44 24.19
C LEU A 185 13.12 -15.91 25.04
N ALA A 186 13.78 -15.00 25.73
CA ALA A 186 14.80 -15.34 26.72
C ALA A 186 14.25 -16.17 27.89
N LEU A 187 12.93 -16.20 28.10
CA LEU A 187 12.30 -16.92 29.20
C LEU A 187 11.99 -18.38 28.81
N PRO A 188 12.46 -19.39 29.58
CA PRO A 188 12.22 -20.81 29.24
C PRO A 188 10.75 -21.22 29.16
N ALA A 189 9.87 -20.57 29.93
CA ALA A 189 8.43 -20.79 29.82
C ALA A 189 7.89 -20.37 28.44
N THR A 190 8.34 -19.23 27.92
CA THR A 190 7.93 -18.73 26.60
C THR A 190 8.45 -19.59 25.47
N GLN A 191 9.66 -20.15 25.59
CA GLN A 191 10.18 -21.10 24.60
C GLN A 191 9.30 -22.36 24.51
N ARG A 192 8.83 -22.88 25.65
CA ARG A 192 7.90 -24.01 25.68
C ARG A 192 6.53 -23.66 25.10
N ASP A 193 5.96 -22.51 25.48
CA ASP A 193 4.68 -22.03 24.94
C ASP A 193 4.75 -21.87 23.41
N LEU A 194 5.88 -21.38 22.91
CA LEU A 194 6.10 -21.19 21.49
C LEU A 194 6.26 -22.50 20.73
N GLU A 195 6.95 -23.49 21.30
CA GLU A 195 7.03 -24.83 20.68
C GLU A 195 5.64 -25.47 20.56
N ALA A 196 4.81 -25.36 21.61
CA ALA A 196 3.43 -25.82 21.55
C ALA A 196 2.62 -25.10 20.47
N ALA A 197 2.77 -23.76 20.35
CA ALA A 197 2.11 -22.98 19.31
C ALA A 197 2.59 -23.34 17.89
N ARG A 198 3.86 -23.76 17.72
CA ARG A 198 4.39 -24.25 16.44
C ARG A 198 3.74 -25.58 16.05
N GLU A 199 3.60 -26.51 16.99
CA GLU A 199 2.92 -27.78 16.71
C GLU A 199 1.44 -27.56 16.36
N GLU A 200 0.73 -26.68 17.09
CA GLU A 200 -0.64 -26.30 16.75
C GLU A 200 -0.73 -25.69 15.34
N ALA A 201 0.21 -24.81 14.98
CA ALA A 201 0.25 -24.21 13.65
C ALA A 201 0.50 -25.26 12.55
N ARG A 202 1.34 -26.28 12.80
CA ARG A 202 1.57 -27.40 11.86
C ARG A 202 0.32 -28.25 11.69
N ALA A 203 -0.37 -28.57 12.79
CA ALA A 203 -1.61 -29.33 12.76
C ALA A 203 -2.69 -28.58 11.95
N LEU A 204 -2.93 -27.30 12.26
CA LEU A 204 -3.90 -26.48 11.54
C LEU A 204 -3.54 -26.32 10.05
N ALA A 205 -2.26 -26.21 9.72
CA ALA A 205 -1.82 -26.17 8.33
C ALA A 205 -2.07 -27.51 7.60
N ALA A 206 -1.96 -28.65 8.29
CA ALA A 206 -2.30 -29.95 7.73
C ALA A 206 -3.81 -30.06 7.47
N ASP A 207 -4.66 -29.68 8.43
CA ASP A 207 -6.12 -29.69 8.28
C ASP A 207 -6.58 -28.81 7.11
N LEU A 208 -5.99 -27.61 6.96
CA LEU A 208 -6.31 -26.70 5.86
C LEU A 208 -5.85 -27.24 4.49
N ARG A 209 -4.78 -28.04 4.44
CA ARG A 209 -4.37 -28.72 3.20
C ARG A 209 -5.40 -29.80 2.81
N GLU A 210 -5.91 -30.55 3.77
CA GLU A 210 -6.98 -31.52 3.53
C GLU A 210 -8.27 -30.84 3.04
N GLU A 211 -8.64 -29.69 3.63
CA GLU A 211 -9.76 -28.88 3.13
C GLU A 211 -9.51 -28.40 1.70
N LEU A 212 -8.29 -27.95 1.39
CA LEU A 212 -7.91 -27.49 0.06
C LEU A 212 -8.02 -28.62 -0.99
N ASP A 213 -7.60 -29.83 -0.62
CA ASP A 213 -7.67 -31.01 -1.47
C ASP A 213 -9.12 -31.46 -1.69
N THR A 214 -9.95 -31.43 -0.65
CA THR A 214 -11.40 -31.66 -0.74
C THR A 214 -12.06 -30.66 -1.70
N LEU A 215 -11.71 -29.38 -1.59
CA LEU A 215 -12.22 -28.32 -2.47
C LEU A 215 -11.71 -28.46 -3.90
N ASN A 216 -10.49 -28.97 -4.10
CA ASN A 216 -9.95 -29.32 -5.41
C ASN A 216 -10.75 -30.47 -6.06
N ALA A 217 -10.99 -31.55 -5.32
CA ALA A 217 -11.79 -32.69 -5.78
C ALA A 217 -13.21 -32.26 -6.15
N GLY A 218 -13.88 -31.47 -5.31
CA GLY A 218 -15.22 -30.95 -5.58
C GLY A 218 -15.30 -30.09 -6.84
N VAL A 219 -14.30 -29.22 -7.08
CA VAL A 219 -14.26 -28.42 -8.33
C VAL A 219 -14.08 -29.30 -9.57
N ASN A 220 -13.30 -30.38 -9.45
CA ASN A 220 -13.06 -31.32 -10.55
C ASN A 220 -14.30 -32.15 -10.88
N SER A 221 -15.15 -32.47 -9.90
CA SER A 221 -16.39 -33.23 -10.13
C SER A 221 -17.51 -32.43 -10.81
N LEU A 222 -17.46 -31.09 -10.78
CA LEU A 222 -18.52 -30.22 -11.33
C LEU A 222 -18.80 -30.47 -12.82
N ALA A 223 -17.78 -30.79 -13.63
CA ALA A 223 -17.97 -31.06 -15.05
C ALA A 223 -18.85 -32.30 -15.28
N GLY A 224 -18.62 -33.37 -14.51
CA GLY A 224 -19.43 -34.58 -14.58
C GLY A 224 -20.88 -34.35 -14.14
N MET A 225 -21.10 -33.53 -13.10
CA MET A 225 -22.45 -33.18 -12.62
C MET A 225 -23.25 -32.40 -13.68
N VAL A 226 -22.60 -31.52 -14.44
CA VAL A 226 -23.24 -30.81 -15.57
C VAL A 226 -23.59 -31.78 -16.69
N LEU A 227 -22.69 -32.70 -17.04
CA LEU A 227 -22.95 -33.71 -18.09
C LEU A 227 -24.10 -34.66 -17.73
N ARG A 228 -24.26 -34.97 -16.44
CA ARG A 228 -25.38 -35.79 -15.93
C ARG A 228 -26.66 -34.97 -15.66
N HIS A 229 -26.67 -33.68 -15.98
CA HIS A 229 -27.78 -32.76 -15.71
C HIS A 229 -28.21 -32.64 -14.24
N GLU A 230 -27.32 -32.98 -13.30
CA GLU A 230 -27.56 -32.83 -11.85
C GLU A 230 -27.52 -31.35 -11.44
N ILE A 231 -26.72 -30.54 -12.15
CA ILE A 231 -26.60 -29.10 -11.96
C ILE A 231 -26.54 -28.38 -13.32
N THR A 232 -26.80 -27.07 -13.32
CA THR A 232 -26.70 -26.24 -14.53
C THR A 232 -25.26 -25.77 -14.75
N ALA A 233 -24.94 -25.39 -15.99
CA ALA A 233 -23.65 -24.78 -16.30
C ALA A 233 -23.44 -23.43 -15.55
N SER A 234 -24.52 -22.69 -15.30
CA SER A 234 -24.46 -21.43 -14.55
C SER A 234 -24.15 -21.65 -13.07
N SER A 235 -24.76 -22.65 -12.42
CA SER A 235 -24.44 -22.98 -11.03
C SER A 235 -23.02 -23.54 -10.88
N ALA A 236 -22.56 -24.37 -11.84
CA ALA A 236 -21.18 -24.84 -11.88
C ALA A 236 -20.17 -23.68 -12.02
N LYS A 237 -20.49 -22.66 -12.82
CA LYS A 237 -19.66 -21.45 -12.96
C LYS A 237 -19.59 -20.65 -11.66
N ALA A 238 -20.72 -20.47 -10.96
CA ALA A 238 -20.77 -19.79 -9.68
C ALA A 238 -19.96 -20.53 -8.61
N ALA A 239 -20.13 -21.84 -8.49
CA ALA A 239 -19.38 -22.68 -7.55
C ALA A 239 -17.86 -22.62 -7.81
N LYS A 240 -17.43 -22.60 -9.09
CA LYS A 240 -16.01 -22.43 -9.44
C LYS A 240 -15.45 -21.07 -9.01
N ALA A 241 -16.23 -20.00 -9.13
CA ALA A 241 -15.81 -18.66 -8.72
C ALA A 241 -15.66 -18.56 -7.18
N GLU A 242 -16.62 -19.10 -6.43
CA GLU A 242 -16.57 -19.17 -4.98
C GLU A 242 -15.39 -20.04 -4.50
N ALA A 243 -15.24 -21.23 -5.06
CA ALA A 243 -14.13 -22.12 -4.73
C ALA A 243 -12.78 -21.47 -5.03
N LYS A 244 -12.65 -20.70 -6.12
CA LYS A 244 -11.41 -19.95 -6.41
C LYS A 244 -11.06 -18.95 -5.31
N GLN A 245 -12.05 -18.22 -4.78
CA GLN A 245 -11.83 -17.27 -3.70
C GLN A 245 -11.44 -17.98 -2.39
N ARG A 246 -12.15 -19.06 -2.04
CA ARG A 246 -11.86 -19.86 -0.84
C ARG A 246 -10.50 -20.54 -0.90
N LYS A 247 -10.12 -21.11 -2.06
CA LYS A 247 -8.76 -21.66 -2.29
C LYS A 247 -7.67 -20.62 -2.07
N LYS A 248 -7.88 -19.38 -2.54
CA LYS A 248 -6.92 -18.28 -2.36
C LYS A 248 -6.75 -17.94 -0.88
N GLU A 249 -7.84 -17.91 -0.12
CA GLU A 249 -7.83 -17.63 1.31
C GLU A 249 -7.15 -18.74 2.11
N ILE A 250 -7.54 -20.01 1.89
CA ILE A 250 -6.94 -21.18 2.52
C ILE A 250 -5.44 -21.25 2.21
N SER A 251 -5.05 -21.08 0.93
CA SER A 251 -3.63 -21.08 0.52
C SER A 251 -2.82 -19.98 1.21
N ARG A 252 -3.40 -18.78 1.39
CA ARG A 252 -2.77 -17.69 2.13
C ARG A 252 -2.58 -18.09 3.59
N ARG A 253 -3.59 -18.69 4.21
CA ARG A 253 -3.54 -19.10 5.63
C ARG A 253 -2.51 -20.21 5.87
N ILE A 254 -2.47 -21.22 5.01
CA ILE A 254 -1.45 -22.30 5.04
C ILE A 254 -0.05 -21.70 5.02
N ARG A 255 0.25 -20.80 4.07
CA ARG A 255 1.58 -20.17 3.96
C ARG A 255 1.98 -19.45 5.25
N VAL A 256 1.06 -18.74 5.88
CA VAL A 256 1.33 -18.03 7.14
C VAL A 256 1.66 -19.02 8.26
N LEU A 257 0.87 -20.09 8.40
CA LEU A 257 1.06 -21.11 9.44
C LEU A 257 2.35 -21.90 9.25
N GLU A 258 2.68 -22.29 8.01
CA GLU A 258 3.93 -22.99 7.69
C GLU A 258 5.16 -22.14 8.00
N ARG A 259 5.13 -20.85 7.62
CA ARG A 259 6.22 -19.91 7.92
C ARG A 259 6.42 -19.72 9.41
N ALA A 260 5.32 -19.54 10.14
CA ALA A 260 5.33 -19.48 11.59
C ALA A 260 5.99 -20.73 12.19
N ALA A 261 5.55 -21.92 11.79
CA ALA A 261 6.08 -23.20 12.28
C ALA A 261 7.57 -23.43 11.95
N ALA A 262 8.05 -22.90 10.82
CA ALA A 262 9.44 -23.03 10.37
C ALA A 262 10.45 -22.16 11.13
N THR A 263 9.99 -21.24 11.98
CA THR A 263 10.86 -20.35 12.76
C THR A 263 11.72 -21.15 13.76
N PRO A 264 13.05 -20.97 13.80
CA PRO A 264 13.92 -21.60 14.82
C PRO A 264 13.82 -20.85 16.16
N VAL A 265 13.67 -21.59 17.26
CA VAL A 265 13.28 -21.02 18.58
C VAL A 265 14.23 -21.39 19.73
N VAL A 266 15.22 -22.25 19.49
CA VAL A 266 16.12 -22.71 20.55
C VAL A 266 17.42 -21.91 20.49
N GLY A 267 17.79 -21.28 21.61
CA GLY A 267 19.05 -20.56 21.74
C GLY A 267 19.14 -19.73 23.02
N SER A 268 20.37 -19.38 23.37
CA SER A 268 20.72 -18.34 24.33
C SER A 268 20.27 -16.95 23.87
N VAL A 269 20.20 -15.97 24.78
CA VAL A 269 19.79 -14.59 24.45
C VAL A 269 20.63 -13.97 23.31
N PRO A 270 21.97 -14.10 23.28
CA PRO A 270 22.77 -13.60 22.17
C PRO A 270 22.44 -14.24 20.83
N GLU A 271 22.14 -15.54 20.81
CA GLU A 271 21.74 -16.27 19.60
C GLU A 271 20.37 -15.80 19.09
N LEU A 272 19.42 -15.54 19.99
CA LEU A 272 18.11 -15.00 19.64
C LEU A 272 18.21 -13.58 19.06
N VAL A 273 19.07 -12.72 19.63
CA VAL A 273 19.33 -11.37 19.11
C VAL A 273 19.99 -11.44 17.73
N ALA A 274 21.01 -12.29 17.58
CA ALA A 274 21.71 -12.47 16.31
C ALA A 274 20.77 -12.99 15.22
N TRP A 275 19.94 -13.98 15.56
CA TRP A 275 18.90 -14.48 14.67
C TRP A 275 17.91 -13.37 14.30
N TRP A 276 17.37 -12.63 15.27
CA TRP A 276 16.41 -11.56 15.00
C TRP A 276 17.01 -10.52 14.05
N ASN A 277 18.25 -10.10 14.25
CA ASN A 277 18.87 -9.08 13.39
C ASN A 277 19.10 -9.59 11.95
N ALA A 278 19.40 -10.87 11.76
CA ALA A 278 19.64 -11.47 10.45
C ALA A 278 18.39 -12.03 9.75
N ALA A 279 17.30 -12.27 10.49
CA ALA A 279 16.11 -12.92 9.98
C ALA A 279 15.36 -12.05 8.94
N PRO A 280 14.87 -12.64 7.84
CA PRO A 280 13.97 -11.96 6.90
C PRO A 280 12.71 -11.44 7.58
N ALA A 281 12.10 -10.39 7.04
CA ALA A 281 10.94 -9.75 7.68
C ALA A 281 9.75 -10.72 7.80
N GLU A 282 9.57 -11.61 6.83
CA GLU A 282 8.54 -12.66 6.88
C GLU A 282 8.71 -13.61 8.09
N ALA A 283 9.95 -13.96 8.44
CA ALA A 283 10.25 -14.83 9.57
C ALA A 283 9.99 -14.11 10.91
N LYS A 284 10.40 -12.84 11.02
CA LYS A 284 10.08 -11.97 12.17
C LYS A 284 8.57 -11.84 12.37
N ALA A 285 7.82 -11.66 11.28
CA ALA A 285 6.37 -11.54 11.31
C ALA A 285 5.68 -12.85 11.73
N GLY A 286 6.18 -13.99 11.25
CA GLY A 286 5.69 -15.32 11.63
C GLY A 286 5.87 -15.60 13.12
N LEU A 287 7.05 -15.28 13.65
CA LEU A 287 7.34 -15.40 15.09
C LEU A 287 6.41 -14.52 15.93
N ALA A 288 6.24 -13.26 15.53
CA ALA A 288 5.35 -12.35 16.24
C ALA A 288 3.90 -12.87 16.29
N GLN A 289 3.39 -13.44 15.18
CA GLN A 289 2.04 -14.03 15.12
C GLN A 289 1.86 -15.29 15.99
N LEU A 290 2.93 -16.04 16.25
CA LEU A 290 2.89 -17.17 17.18
C LEU A 290 2.88 -16.72 18.65
N MET A 291 3.45 -15.56 18.95
CA MET A 291 3.57 -15.08 20.33
C MET A 291 2.46 -14.11 20.74
N LEU A 292 1.90 -13.38 19.78
CA LEU A 292 0.97 -12.28 20.01
C LEU A 292 -0.38 -12.57 19.37
N HIS A 293 -1.46 -12.29 20.12
CA HIS A 293 -2.82 -12.21 19.57
C HIS A 293 -2.95 -11.00 18.65
N ARG A 294 -2.41 -9.84 19.09
CA ARG A 294 -2.56 -8.55 18.43
C ARG A 294 -1.61 -7.50 19.04
N VAL A 295 -1.31 -6.46 18.28
CA VAL A 295 -0.60 -5.27 18.72
C VAL A 295 -1.46 -4.03 18.47
N ASP A 296 -1.85 -3.35 19.54
CA ASP A 296 -2.67 -2.14 19.46
C ASP A 296 -1.77 -0.90 19.46
N VAL A 297 -1.86 -0.09 18.42
CA VAL A 297 -1.14 1.18 18.33
C VAL A 297 -2.10 2.34 18.53
N PHE A 298 -1.77 3.21 19.49
CA PHE A 298 -2.52 4.41 19.84
C PHE A 298 -1.83 5.67 19.29
N PRO A 299 -2.56 6.81 19.16
CA PRO A 299 -1.97 8.07 18.72
C PRO A 299 -0.72 8.45 19.52
N GLY A 300 0.34 8.83 18.81
CA GLY A 300 1.46 9.55 19.40
C GLY A 300 1.33 11.03 19.11
N GLY A 301 1.76 11.88 20.05
CA GLY A 301 1.92 13.31 19.78
C GLY A 301 2.83 13.57 18.57
N GLN A 302 2.65 14.71 17.92
CA GLN A 302 3.49 15.11 16.79
C GLN A 302 4.98 15.16 17.18
N GLY A 303 5.86 14.71 16.27
CA GLY A 303 7.31 14.76 16.47
C GLY A 303 7.90 13.82 17.52
N VAL A 304 7.09 12.96 18.15
CA VAL A 304 7.57 12.05 19.20
C VAL A 304 8.42 10.93 18.58
N ARG A 305 9.71 10.91 18.93
CA ARG A 305 10.71 9.92 18.47
C ARG A 305 10.84 8.69 19.38
N THR A 306 10.11 8.64 20.50
CA THR A 306 10.13 7.52 21.45
C THR A 306 8.72 6.94 21.66
N ILE A 307 8.62 5.67 22.04
CA ILE A 307 7.32 5.08 22.39
C ILE A 307 7.03 5.40 23.85
N LYS A 308 6.05 6.29 24.08
CA LYS A 308 5.53 6.56 25.42
C LYS A 308 4.78 5.32 25.95
N PRO A 309 4.79 5.07 27.28
CA PRO A 309 3.99 4.01 27.88
C PRO A 309 2.52 4.06 27.41
N GLY A 310 1.98 2.91 27.04
CA GLY A 310 0.60 2.78 26.54
C GLY A 310 0.37 3.16 25.08
N ARG A 311 1.37 3.70 24.36
CA ARG A 311 1.23 3.99 22.91
C ARG A 311 1.17 2.71 22.07
N VAL A 312 1.94 1.69 22.45
CA VAL A 312 1.93 0.38 21.81
C VAL A 312 1.61 -0.63 22.89
N LYS A 313 0.54 -1.41 22.70
CA LYS A 313 0.10 -2.46 23.63
C LYS A 313 0.17 -3.82 22.96
N LEU A 314 0.96 -4.72 23.54
CA LEU A 314 1.18 -6.07 23.05
C LEU A 314 0.24 -7.02 23.81
N TRP A 315 -0.52 -7.84 23.07
CA TRP A 315 -1.40 -8.85 23.65
C TRP A 315 -0.80 -10.23 23.40
N TRP A 316 -0.26 -10.86 24.44
CA TRP A 316 0.43 -12.15 24.34
C TRP A 316 -0.54 -13.32 24.31
N ARG A 317 -0.20 -14.39 23.57
CA ARG A 317 -1.06 -15.58 23.46
C ARG A 317 -1.17 -16.39 24.74
N ASN A 318 -0.18 -16.30 25.63
CA ASN A 318 -0.24 -16.89 26.97
C ASN A 318 -0.98 -16.01 28.00
N GLN A 319 -1.65 -14.95 27.55
CA GLN A 319 -2.54 -14.10 28.34
C GLN A 319 -3.96 -14.13 27.75
N PRO A 320 -4.98 -13.70 28.51
CA PRO A 320 -6.32 -13.56 27.98
C PRO A 320 -6.35 -12.73 26.68
N PRO A 321 -7.19 -13.11 25.71
CA PRO A 321 -7.27 -12.40 24.44
C PRO A 321 -7.67 -10.93 24.64
N PRO A 322 -7.24 -10.03 23.74
CA PRO A 322 -7.62 -8.63 23.81
C PRO A 322 -9.14 -8.44 23.73
N PRO A 323 -9.70 -7.45 24.43
CA PRO A 323 -11.07 -7.02 24.15
C PRO A 323 -11.19 -6.49 22.71
N PRO A 324 -12.39 -6.49 22.14
CA PRO A 324 -12.65 -5.82 20.87
C PRO A 324 -12.28 -4.34 20.98
N VAL A 325 -11.66 -3.80 19.93
CA VAL A 325 -11.36 -2.36 19.89
C VAL A 325 -12.69 -1.63 19.67
N GLY A 326 -13.06 -0.77 20.63
CA GLY A 326 -14.31 0.00 20.56
C GLY A 326 -14.37 0.90 19.32
N ASP A 327 -15.57 1.07 18.76
CA ASP A 327 -15.79 1.92 17.59
C ASP A 327 -15.50 3.39 17.96
N VAL A 328 -14.98 4.14 16.99
CA VAL A 328 -14.67 5.57 17.12
C VAL A 328 -15.90 6.37 17.55
N ARG A 329 -17.09 5.86 17.23
CA ARG A 329 -18.39 6.48 17.51
C ARG A 329 -18.71 6.55 19.00
N ASP A 330 -18.26 5.59 19.81
CA ASP A 330 -18.65 5.52 21.23
C ASP A 330 -17.90 6.51 22.14
N ARG A 331 -16.77 7.05 21.67
CA ARG A 331 -15.94 7.98 22.47
C ARG A 331 -16.19 9.46 22.21
N VAL A 332 -16.95 9.81 21.18
CA VAL A 332 -17.33 11.21 20.93
C VAL A 332 -18.49 11.64 21.86
N SER A 333 -19.29 10.68 22.35
CA SER A 333 -20.47 10.94 23.19
C SER A 333 -20.18 11.13 24.69
N SER A 334 -18.93 10.97 25.14
CA SER A 334 -18.55 11.04 26.57
C SER A 334 -17.71 12.27 26.95
N GLY A 335 -17.55 13.23 26.04
CA GLY A 335 -16.69 14.41 26.21
C GLY A 335 -17.42 15.74 26.41
N GLY A 336 -18.60 15.76 27.02
CA GLY A 336 -19.37 16.99 27.22
C GLY A 336 -20.23 16.95 28.47
N ASP A 337 -19.62 17.14 29.64
CA ASP A 337 -20.26 17.76 30.80
C ASP A 337 -19.20 18.14 31.84
N GLY A 338 -18.61 19.32 31.62
CA GLY A 338 -17.76 20.01 32.59
C GLY A 338 -18.48 21.25 33.09
N GLY A 339 -19.51 21.05 33.89
CA GLY A 339 -20.32 22.12 34.49
C GLY A 339 -19.47 23.08 35.32
N THR A 340 -19.58 24.37 35.00
CA THR A 340 -19.08 25.49 35.79
C THR A 340 -19.81 25.57 37.13
N ALA A 341 -19.17 25.17 38.22
CA ALA A 341 -19.58 25.54 39.57
C ALA A 341 -18.90 26.86 39.95
N ARG A 342 -19.70 27.95 40.03
CA ARG A 342 -19.30 29.20 40.68
C ARG A 342 -19.28 28.98 42.19
N SER A 343 -18.13 29.21 42.80
CA SER A 343 -17.98 29.37 44.25
C SER A 343 -18.08 30.85 44.61
N THR A 344 -18.92 31.17 45.59
CA THR A 344 -18.77 32.35 46.47
C THR A 344 -19.46 32.04 47.81
N PRO A 345 -19.06 32.69 48.91
CA PRO A 345 -18.67 32.06 50.17
C PRO A 345 -19.82 31.75 51.12
#